data_AF-H1Y7S9-F1
#
_entry.id   AF-H1Y7S9-F1
#
_cell.length_a   1.000
_cell.length_b   1.000
_cell.length_c   1.000
_cell.angle_alpha   90.00
_cell.angle_beta   90.00
_cell.angle_gamma   90.00
#
_symmetry.space_group_name_H-M   'P 1'
#
loop_
_entity.id
_entity.type
_entity.pdbx_description
1 polymer ?
#
loop_
_entity_poly.entity_id
_entity_poly.type
_entity_poly.pdbx_seq_one_letter_code
_entity_poly.pdbx_strand_id
1 'polypeptide(L)'
;MKHYIVTESDFDLRLLSMLIPAELIVTTKIINSGGYSSALSVGKTLILKPENLDSNIILFLSADTNDESKISEKLNFIKSYIGYDDRLEIILVKPQVASILFESPDLIGRLAKMKGVEYDIALGRYIPDDVLKSFKITEEEILNTISQDDILKLSAHGDVKNLIEILKHHPVIN
;
A
#
# COMPACT_ATOMS: atom_id res chain seq x y z
N MET A 1 20.47 1.79 -0.88
CA MET A 1 19.16 1.13 -0.66
C MET A 1 18.80 0.43 -1.96
N LYS A 2 18.13 -0.74 -1.94
CA LYS A 2 17.74 -1.41 -3.20
C LYS A 2 16.36 -0.98 -3.68
N HIS A 3 15.46 -0.69 -2.75
CA HIS A 3 14.09 -0.33 -3.06
C HIS A 3 13.67 0.90 -2.27
N TYR A 4 12.90 1.78 -2.90
CA TYR A 4 12.18 2.87 -2.27
C TYR A 4 10.70 2.65 -2.49
N ILE A 5 9.91 2.60 -1.42
CA ILE A 5 8.45 2.55 -1.49
C ILE A 5 7.94 3.92 -1.05
N VAL A 6 7.12 4.56 -1.87
CA VAL A 6 6.48 5.83 -1.54
C VAL A 6 5.01 5.59 -1.29
N THR A 7 4.52 6.02 -0.13
CA THR A 7 3.12 5.91 0.31
C THR A 7 2.52 7.28 0.51
N GLU A 8 1.19 7.38 0.45
CA GLU A 8 0.48 8.65 0.63
C GLU A 8 0.39 9.07 2.09
N SER A 9 0.21 8.13 3.01
CA SER A 9 -0.01 8.43 4.42
C SER A 9 0.97 7.74 5.36
N ASP A 10 0.96 8.17 6.62
CA ASP A 10 1.70 7.52 7.71
C ASP A 10 1.13 6.14 8.02
N PHE A 11 -0.19 6.00 7.97
CA PHE A 11 -0.88 4.73 8.16
C PHE A 11 -0.42 3.69 7.15
N ASP A 12 -0.39 4.03 5.86
CA ASP A 12 0.06 3.12 4.79
C ASP A 12 1.51 2.67 5.02
N LEU A 13 2.40 3.60 5.40
CA LEU A 13 3.79 3.29 5.70
C LEU A 13 3.89 2.31 6.87
N ARG A 14 3.19 2.58 7.96
CA ARG A 14 3.24 1.75 9.18
C ARG A 14 2.64 0.38 8.91
N LEU A 15 1.52 0.31 8.19
CA LEU A 15 0.92 -0.95 7.77
C LEU A 15 1.89 -1.77 6.92
N LEU A 16 2.45 -1.20 5.85
CA LEU A 16 3.42 -1.91 5.00
C LEU A 16 4.66 -2.36 5.78
N SER A 17 5.14 -1.56 6.73
CA SER A 17 6.28 -1.92 7.59
C SER A 17 6.00 -3.16 8.45
N MET A 18 4.73 -3.46 8.74
CA MET A 18 4.33 -4.69 9.45
C MET A 18 4.12 -5.88 8.49
N LEU A 19 3.70 -5.62 7.25
CA LEU A 19 3.34 -6.65 6.27
C LEU A 19 4.52 -7.18 5.45
N ILE A 20 5.55 -6.35 5.25
CA ILE A 20 6.75 -6.73 4.50
C ILE A 20 7.67 -7.57 5.41
N PRO A 21 8.14 -8.74 4.93
CA PRO A 21 9.10 -9.57 5.68
C PRO A 21 10.35 -8.79 6.10
N ALA A 22 10.83 -9.04 7.32
CA ALA A 22 11.92 -8.28 7.93
C ALA A 22 13.22 -8.32 7.08
N GLU A 23 13.48 -9.44 6.41
CA GLU A 23 14.62 -9.61 5.51
C GLU A 23 14.57 -8.73 4.26
N LEU A 24 13.39 -8.25 3.85
CA LEU A 24 13.23 -7.32 2.72
C LEU A 24 13.27 -5.86 3.19
N ILE A 25 12.87 -5.59 4.44
CA ILE A 25 12.92 -4.23 5.03
C ILE A 25 14.36 -3.71 5.09
N VAL A 26 15.35 -4.56 5.38
CA VAL A 26 16.76 -4.12 5.49
C VAL A 26 17.32 -3.51 4.20
N THR A 27 16.73 -3.83 3.05
CA THR A 27 17.10 -3.28 1.74
C THR A 27 16.06 -2.34 1.14
N THR A 28 15.03 -1.98 1.92
CA THR A 28 13.89 -1.18 1.46
C THR A 28 13.72 0.06 2.34
N LYS A 29 13.58 1.23 1.72
CA LYS A 29 13.19 2.47 2.41
C LYS A 29 11.74 2.80 2.09
N ILE A 30 10.88 2.83 3.10
CA ILE A 30 9.49 3.28 2.95
C ILE A 30 9.42 4.78 3.31
N ILE A 31 8.75 5.57 2.46
CA ILE A 31 8.67 7.03 2.56
C ILE A 31 7.21 7.44 2.58
N ASN A 32 6.77 8.04 3.68
CA ASN A 32 5.50 8.76 3.76
C ASN A 32 5.67 10.12 3.08
N SER A 33 4.89 10.39 2.04
CA SER A 33 4.94 11.65 1.30
C SER A 33 3.94 12.70 1.79
N GLY A 34 2.96 12.36 2.63
CA GLY A 34 1.93 13.29 3.07
C GLY A 34 0.93 13.65 1.97
N GLY A 35 0.54 12.69 1.14
CA GLY A 35 -0.52 12.77 0.14
C GLY A 35 -0.08 12.42 -1.28
N TYR A 36 -1.07 12.18 -2.14
CA TYR A 36 -0.89 11.74 -3.53
C TYR A 36 0.06 12.62 -4.35
N SER A 37 -0.17 13.94 -4.42
CA SER A 37 0.68 14.85 -5.22
C SER A 37 2.13 14.89 -4.75
N SER A 38 2.34 14.80 -3.43
CA SER A 38 3.66 14.70 -2.84
C SER A 38 4.31 13.35 -3.17
N ALA A 39 3.53 12.26 -3.20
CA ALA A 39 4.04 10.93 -3.55
C ALA A 39 4.62 10.92 -4.97
N LEU A 40 3.91 11.53 -5.92
CA LEU A 40 4.38 11.65 -7.30
C LEU A 40 5.66 12.48 -7.41
N SER A 41 5.71 13.58 -6.66
CA SER A 41 6.89 14.48 -6.64
C SER A 41 8.11 13.78 -6.03
N VAL A 42 7.92 13.03 -4.95
CA VAL A 42 8.96 12.21 -4.32
C VAL A 42 9.44 11.11 -5.26
N GLY A 43 8.52 10.35 -5.88
CA GLY A 43 8.84 9.31 -6.84
C GLY A 43 9.68 9.84 -8.00
N LYS A 44 9.26 10.95 -8.61
CA LYS A 44 10.02 11.63 -9.67
C LYS A 44 11.40 12.08 -9.21
N THR A 45 11.50 12.64 -8.00
CA THR A 45 12.78 13.07 -7.43
C THR A 45 13.73 11.89 -7.22
N LEU A 46 13.23 10.75 -6.74
CA LEU A 46 14.03 9.55 -6.52
C LEU A 46 14.59 8.98 -7.82
N ILE A 47 13.81 9.01 -8.89
CA ILE A 47 14.21 8.58 -10.24
C ILE A 47 15.35 9.44 -10.79
N LEU A 48 15.25 10.76 -10.63
CA LEU A 48 16.22 11.72 -11.17
C LEU A 48 17.56 11.76 -10.43
N LYS A 49 17.63 11.14 -9.25
CA LYS A 49 18.82 11.12 -8.40
C LYS A 49 19.85 10.09 -8.89
N PRO A 50 21.07 10.51 -9.27
CA PRO A 50 22.10 9.58 -9.73
C PRO A 50 22.46 8.48 -8.73
N GLU A 51 22.38 8.77 -7.42
CA GLU A 51 22.64 7.80 -6.36
C GLU A 51 21.62 6.66 -6.27
N ASN A 52 20.49 6.76 -7.00
CA ASN A 52 19.42 5.78 -7.04
C ASN A 52 19.32 5.07 -8.40
N LEU A 53 20.36 5.14 -9.25
CA LEU A 53 20.37 4.50 -10.57
C LEU A 53 20.05 3.00 -10.50
N ASP A 54 20.52 2.31 -9.46
CA ASP A 54 20.29 0.87 -9.29
C ASP A 54 19.12 0.54 -8.35
N SER A 55 18.26 1.50 -8.02
CA SER A 55 17.17 1.30 -7.06
C SER A 55 15.80 1.24 -7.73
N ASN A 56 14.95 0.30 -7.30
CA ASN A 56 13.53 0.32 -7.68
C ASN A 56 12.80 1.42 -6.92
N ILE A 57 11.97 2.17 -7.64
CA ILE A 57 11.08 3.18 -7.09
C ILE A 57 9.65 2.66 -7.23
N ILE A 58 9.02 2.35 -6.11
CA ILE A 58 7.68 1.77 -6.06
C ILE A 58 6.73 2.82 -5.50
N LEU A 59 5.71 3.18 -6.26
CA LEU A 59 4.58 3.98 -5.77
C LEU A 59 3.48 3.03 -5.32
N PHE A 60 3.22 2.96 -4.01
CA PHE A 60 2.16 2.14 -3.42
C PHE A 60 1.05 3.07 -2.93
N LEU A 61 0.05 3.26 -3.78
CA LEU A 61 -0.94 4.33 -3.66
C LEU A 61 -2.36 3.77 -3.67
N SER A 62 -3.31 4.53 -3.16
CA SER A 62 -4.74 4.21 -3.30
C SER A 62 -5.21 4.47 -4.73
N ALA A 63 -6.13 3.66 -5.24
CA ALA A 63 -6.79 3.89 -6.52
C ALA A 63 -7.89 4.96 -6.43
N ASP A 64 -8.44 5.17 -5.23
CA ASP A 64 -9.61 5.98 -4.85
C ASP A 64 -10.93 5.54 -5.52
N THR A 65 -10.91 4.41 -6.21
CA THR A 65 -12.06 3.89 -6.95
C THR A 65 -11.87 2.40 -7.27
N ASN A 66 -12.98 1.73 -7.57
CA ASN A 66 -13.01 0.36 -8.11
C ASN A 66 -13.26 0.34 -9.63
N ASP A 67 -13.45 1.51 -10.25
CA ASP A 67 -13.71 1.63 -11.69
C ASP A 67 -12.41 1.49 -12.49
N GLU A 68 -12.26 0.37 -13.21
CA GLU A 68 -11.05 0.06 -14.01
C GLU A 68 -10.67 1.14 -15.02
N SER A 69 -11.65 1.87 -15.56
CA SER A 69 -11.38 2.94 -16.53
C SER A 69 -10.64 4.10 -15.86
N LYS A 70 -11.12 4.54 -14.70
CA LYS A 70 -10.50 5.59 -13.89
C LYS A 70 -9.14 5.17 -13.33
N ILE A 71 -8.98 3.90 -12.98
CA ILE A 71 -7.71 3.34 -12.52
C ILE A 71 -6.68 3.39 -13.65
N SER A 72 -7.08 3.01 -14.87
CA SER A 72 -6.23 3.08 -16.06
C SER A 72 -5.84 4.52 -16.38
N GLU A 73 -6.78 5.47 -16.27
CA GLU A 73 -6.49 6.91 -16.42
C GLU A 73 -5.50 7.41 -15.38
N LYS A 74 -5.69 7.06 -14.09
CA LYS A 74 -4.78 7.43 -12.99
C LYS A 74 -3.38 6.86 -13.24
N LEU A 75 -3.27 5.60 -13.64
CA LEU A 75 -1.99 4.96 -13.98
C LEU A 75 -1.27 5.68 -15.14
N ASN A 76 -2.00 5.99 -16.22
CA ASN A 76 -1.44 6.71 -17.36
C ASN A 76 -0.99 8.12 -16.98
N PHE A 77 -1.77 8.81 -16.14
CA PHE A 77 -1.39 10.12 -15.60
C PHE A 77 -0.08 10.04 -14.82
N ILE A 78 0.06 9.10 -13.87
CA ILE A 78 1.28 8.92 -13.07
C ILE A 78 2.49 8.68 -13.98
N LYS A 79 2.38 7.75 -14.94
CA LYS A 79 3.45 7.44 -15.90
C LYS A 79 3.82 8.67 -16.72
N SER A 80 2.85 9.45 -17.18
CA SER A 80 3.11 10.68 -17.95
C SER A 80 3.77 11.79 -17.11
N TYR A 81 3.41 11.90 -15.83
CA TYR A 81 3.92 12.94 -14.93
C TYR A 81 5.38 12.68 -14.54
N ILE A 82 5.67 11.42 -14.21
CA ILE A 82 6.98 10.99 -13.74
C ILE A 82 7.93 10.77 -14.93
N GLY A 83 7.42 10.22 -16.02
CA GLY A 83 8.18 9.69 -17.14
C GLY A 83 8.19 8.16 -17.13
N TYR A 84 8.40 7.57 -18.30
CA TYR A 84 8.67 6.13 -18.41
C TYR A 84 10.09 5.86 -17.93
N ASP A 85 10.22 5.03 -16.90
CA ASP A 85 11.49 4.58 -16.34
C ASP A 85 11.34 3.12 -15.89
N ASP A 86 12.25 2.25 -16.29
CA ASP A 86 12.17 0.80 -16.02
C ASP A 86 12.34 0.46 -14.53
N ARG A 87 12.77 1.42 -13.71
CA ARG A 87 12.87 1.28 -12.25
C ARG A 87 11.57 1.66 -11.54
N LEU A 88 10.61 2.26 -12.25
CA LEU A 88 9.35 2.73 -11.69
C LEU A 88 8.30 1.63 -11.73
N GLU A 89 7.92 1.17 -10.55
CA GLU A 89 6.77 0.28 -10.34
C GLU A 89 5.61 1.07 -9.71
N ILE A 90 4.39 0.82 -10.16
CA ILE A 90 3.19 1.52 -9.67
C ILE A 90 2.17 0.48 -9.25
N ILE A 91 1.79 0.50 -7.98
CA ILE A 91 0.76 -0.35 -7.39
C ILE A 91 -0.38 0.57 -6.93
N LEU A 92 -1.55 0.41 -7.53
CA LEU A 92 -2.78 1.13 -7.17
C LEU A 92 -3.73 0.18 -6.44
N VAL A 93 -3.77 0.27 -5.11
CA VAL A 93 -4.61 -0.57 -4.26
C VAL A 93 -6.06 -0.15 -4.37
N LYS A 94 -6.96 -1.13 -4.59
CA LYS A 94 -8.37 -0.86 -4.85
C LYS A 94 -9.25 -1.02 -3.61
N PRO A 95 -10.17 -0.07 -3.35
CA PRO A 95 -10.09 1.33 -3.78
C PRO A 95 -9.00 2.09 -3.00
N GLN A 96 -8.68 1.66 -1.79
CA GLN A 96 -7.77 2.35 -0.87
C GLN A 96 -6.90 1.32 -0.16
N VAL A 97 -5.70 1.70 0.29
CA VAL A 97 -4.80 0.82 1.04
C VAL A 97 -5.48 0.17 2.25
N ALA A 98 -6.38 0.89 2.93
CA ALA A 98 -7.17 0.37 4.05
C ALA A 98 -8.06 -0.84 3.68
N SER A 99 -8.35 -1.10 2.39
CA SER A 99 -9.11 -2.28 1.97
C SER A 99 -8.40 -3.59 2.32
N ILE A 100 -7.06 -3.57 2.41
CA ILE A 100 -6.23 -4.71 2.81
C ILE A 100 -6.68 -5.28 4.16
N LEU A 101 -7.08 -4.42 5.10
CA LEU A 101 -7.51 -4.82 6.44
C LEU A 101 -8.69 -5.81 6.43
N PHE A 102 -9.52 -5.75 5.39
CA PHE A 102 -10.71 -6.59 5.23
C PHE A 102 -10.40 -7.99 4.67
N GLU A 103 -9.12 -8.33 4.50
CA GLU A 103 -8.64 -9.72 4.34
C GLU A 103 -8.54 -10.47 5.67
N SER A 104 -8.55 -9.76 6.81
CA SER A 104 -8.71 -10.39 8.14
C SER A 104 -10.04 -9.98 8.77
N PRO A 105 -11.15 -10.68 8.47
CA PRO A 105 -12.44 -10.49 9.14
C PRO A 105 -12.33 -10.56 10.67
N ASP A 106 -11.45 -11.42 11.19
CA ASP A 106 -11.23 -11.58 12.63
C ASP A 106 -10.63 -10.31 13.25
N LEU A 107 -9.70 -9.62 12.56
CA LEU A 107 -9.14 -8.34 13.01
C LEU A 107 -10.26 -7.29 13.14
N ILE A 108 -11.07 -7.15 12.09
CA ILE A 108 -12.19 -6.20 12.08
C ILE A 108 -13.21 -6.55 13.17
N GLY A 109 -13.53 -7.83 13.36
CA GLY A 109 -14.43 -8.28 14.42
C GLY A 109 -13.92 -7.95 15.83
N ARG A 110 -12.62 -8.11 16.08
CA ARG A 110 -12.00 -7.73 17.37
C ARG A 110 -12.04 -6.22 17.59
N LEU A 111 -11.75 -5.42 16.57
CA LEU A 111 -11.77 -3.97 16.64
C LEU A 111 -13.18 -3.41 16.84
N ALA A 112 -14.17 -3.94 16.10
CA ALA A 112 -15.55 -3.50 16.17
C ALA A 112 -16.27 -3.92 17.46
N LYS A 113 -15.71 -4.87 18.24
CA LYS A 113 -16.29 -5.38 19.51
C LYS A 113 -17.75 -5.86 19.37
N MET A 114 -18.15 -6.31 18.18
CA MET A 114 -19.54 -6.67 17.85
C MET A 114 -19.64 -8.06 17.21
N LYS A 115 -20.77 -8.73 17.43
CA LYS A 115 -21.19 -9.92 16.68
C LYS A 115 -22.03 -9.47 15.47
N GLY A 116 -21.85 -10.09 14.30
CA GLY A 116 -22.70 -9.87 13.12
C GLY A 116 -22.20 -8.82 12.11
N VAL A 117 -20.89 -8.58 12.03
CA VAL A 117 -20.26 -7.61 11.13
C VAL A 117 -19.95 -8.14 9.72
N GLU A 118 -20.47 -9.31 9.34
CA GLU A 118 -20.11 -9.97 8.07
C GLU A 118 -20.44 -9.12 6.83
N TYR A 119 -21.61 -8.46 6.82
CA TYR A 119 -22.01 -7.58 5.73
C TYR A 119 -21.10 -6.35 5.63
N ASP A 120 -20.82 -5.71 6.77
CA ASP A 120 -19.96 -4.53 6.83
C ASP A 120 -18.51 -4.87 6.46
N ILE A 121 -18.02 -6.05 6.82
CA ILE A 121 -16.70 -6.55 6.43
C ILE A 121 -16.63 -6.74 4.91
N ALA A 122 -17.66 -7.31 4.29
CA ALA A 122 -17.73 -7.41 2.84
C ALA A 122 -17.76 -6.03 2.17
N LEU A 123 -18.52 -5.10 2.75
CA LEU A 123 -18.64 -3.73 2.26
C LEU A 123 -17.33 -2.93 2.39
N GLY A 124 -16.56 -3.18 3.44
CA GLY A 124 -15.29 -2.50 3.71
C GLY A 124 -14.22 -2.76 2.65
N ARG A 125 -14.34 -3.82 1.85
CA ARG A 125 -13.48 -4.03 0.67
C ARG A 125 -13.71 -2.98 -0.42
N TYR A 126 -14.87 -2.32 -0.42
CA TYR A 126 -15.26 -1.34 -1.44
C TYR A 126 -15.32 0.09 -0.90
N ILE A 127 -15.52 0.28 0.40
CA ILE A 127 -15.55 1.59 1.07
C ILE A 127 -14.90 1.52 2.47
N PRO A 128 -13.60 1.19 2.56
CA PRO A 128 -12.96 0.84 3.83
C PRO A 128 -13.02 1.97 4.85
N ASP A 129 -12.73 3.21 4.45
CA ASP A 129 -12.77 4.37 5.35
C ASP A 129 -14.14 4.58 6.00
N ASP A 130 -15.21 4.44 5.23
CA ASP A 130 -16.59 4.65 5.72
C ASP A 130 -16.98 3.56 6.72
N VAL A 131 -16.56 2.32 6.47
CA VAL A 131 -16.79 1.20 7.38
C VAL A 131 -15.96 1.34 8.65
N LEU A 132 -14.67 1.69 8.56
CA LEU A 132 -13.83 1.91 9.74
C LEU A 132 -14.35 3.07 10.60
N LYS A 133 -14.81 4.17 9.97
CA LYS A 133 -15.44 5.31 10.65
C LYS A 133 -16.75 4.92 11.32
N SER A 134 -17.58 4.10 10.69
CA SER A 134 -18.86 3.67 11.27
C SER A 134 -18.66 2.86 12.56
N PHE A 135 -17.58 2.07 12.62
CA PHE A 135 -17.14 1.36 13.81
C PHE A 135 -16.36 2.23 14.80
N LYS A 136 -16.07 3.49 14.46
CA LYS A 136 -15.26 4.42 15.26
C LYS A 136 -13.86 3.86 15.56
N ILE A 137 -13.31 3.09 14.63
CA ILE A 137 -11.98 2.51 14.74
C ILE A 137 -10.97 3.54 14.25
N THR A 138 -9.92 3.77 15.04
CA THR A 138 -8.80 4.64 14.66
C THR A 138 -7.66 3.84 14.03
N GLU A 139 -6.84 4.51 13.22
CA GLU A 139 -5.61 3.95 12.64
C GLU A 139 -4.67 3.39 13.71
N GLU A 140 -4.52 4.09 14.83
CA GLU A 140 -3.66 3.66 15.93
C GLU A 140 -4.20 2.39 16.63
N GLU A 141 -5.52 2.26 16.79
CA GLU A 141 -6.12 1.04 17.31
C GLU A 141 -5.91 -0.15 16.38
N ILE A 142 -6.01 0.06 15.06
CA ILE A 142 -5.74 -0.98 14.06
C ILE A 142 -4.31 -1.48 14.21
N LEU A 143 -3.34 -0.58 14.12
CA LEU A 143 -1.91 -0.93 14.13
C LEU A 143 -1.49 -1.63 15.43
N ASN A 144 -2.08 -1.25 16.57
CA ASN A 144 -1.81 -1.89 17.86
C ASN A 144 -2.53 -3.24 18.08
N THR A 145 -3.51 -3.59 17.24
CA THR A 145 -4.33 -4.81 17.38
C THR A 145 -3.95 -5.92 16.39
N ILE A 146 -3.19 -5.59 15.34
CA ILE A 146 -2.71 -6.56 14.35
C ILE A 146 -1.84 -7.61 15.04
N SER A 147 -2.25 -8.88 14.94
CA SER A 147 -1.49 -10.04 15.41
C SER A 147 -0.66 -10.65 14.27
N GLN A 148 0.20 -11.62 14.60
CA GLN A 148 0.96 -12.36 13.59
C GLN A 148 0.07 -13.12 12.61
N ASP A 149 -1.04 -13.70 13.08
CA ASP A 149 -2.00 -14.39 12.21
C ASP A 149 -2.70 -13.42 11.25
N ASP A 150 -2.93 -12.18 11.68
CA ASP A 150 -3.46 -11.15 10.78
C ASP A 150 -2.41 -10.75 9.75
N ILE A 151 -1.15 -10.54 10.15
CA ILE A 151 -0.07 -10.23 9.21
C ILE A 151 -0.02 -11.27 8.09
N LEU A 152 -0.11 -12.57 8.42
CA LEU A 152 -0.12 -13.62 7.40
C LEU A 152 -1.29 -13.49 6.40
N LYS A 153 -2.49 -13.13 6.88
CA LYS A 153 -3.68 -12.93 6.02
C LYS A 153 -3.55 -11.66 5.19
N LEU A 154 -3.16 -10.55 5.81
CA LEU A 154 -3.02 -9.24 5.19
C LEU A 154 -1.90 -9.24 4.13
N SER A 155 -0.77 -9.89 4.41
CA SER A 155 0.33 -10.04 3.45
C SER A 155 -0.01 -10.94 2.26
N ALA A 156 -1.08 -11.74 2.35
CA ALA A 156 -1.61 -12.53 1.24
C ALA A 156 -2.50 -11.70 0.28
N HIS A 157 -2.85 -10.46 0.63
CA HIS A 157 -3.57 -9.55 -0.26
C HIS A 157 -2.81 -9.39 -1.59
N GLY A 158 -3.52 -9.37 -2.72
CA GLY A 158 -2.93 -9.42 -4.06
C GLY A 158 -1.87 -8.34 -4.29
N ASP A 159 -2.17 -7.09 -3.93
CA ASP A 159 -1.24 -5.96 -4.10
C ASP A 159 -0.02 -6.04 -3.16
N VAL A 160 -0.19 -6.55 -1.94
CA VAL A 160 0.92 -6.72 -0.98
C VAL A 160 1.81 -7.87 -1.43
N LYS A 161 1.22 -8.96 -1.91
CA LYS A 161 1.96 -10.08 -2.49
C LYS A 161 2.74 -9.62 -3.72
N ASN A 162 2.14 -8.83 -4.61
CA ASN A 162 2.82 -8.27 -5.77
C ASN A 162 4.01 -7.39 -5.34
N LEU A 163 3.80 -6.50 -4.36
CA LEU A 163 4.87 -5.70 -3.76
C LEU A 163 6.02 -6.58 -3.25
N ILE A 164 5.72 -7.61 -2.46
CA ILE A 164 6.73 -8.53 -1.90
C ILE A 164 7.50 -9.24 -3.02
N GLU A 165 6.83 -9.67 -4.09
CA GLU A 165 7.50 -10.29 -5.24
C GLU A 165 8.43 -9.32 -5.96
N ILE A 166 8.03 -8.05 -6.15
CA ILE A 166 8.90 -7.00 -6.69
C ILE A 166 10.14 -6.80 -5.79
N LEU A 167 9.96 -6.78 -4.47
CA LEU A 167 11.08 -6.60 -3.53
C LEU A 167 12.04 -7.79 -3.51
N LYS A 168 11.58 -9.00 -3.84
CA LYS A 168 12.45 -10.18 -3.99
C LYS A 168 13.29 -10.13 -5.27
N HIS A 169 12.78 -9.51 -6.33
CA HIS A 169 13.42 -9.46 -7.64
C HIS A 169 14.09 -8.11 -7.85
N HIS A 170 15.42 -8.08 -7.79
CA HIS A 170 16.17 -6.90 -8.22
C HIS A 170 16.22 -6.89 -9.75
N PRO A 171 15.90 -5.77 -10.43
CA PRO A 171 16.18 -5.67 -11.85
C PRO A 171 17.69 -5.75 -12.02
N VAL A 172 18.11 -6.65 -12.89
CA VAL A 172 19.46 -6.64 -13.44
C VAL A 172 19.44 -5.57 -14.53
N ILE A 173 19.99 -4.40 -14.23
CA ILE A 173 20.23 -3.37 -15.24
C ILE A 173 21.38 -3.92 -16.11
N ASN A 174 21.07 -4.24 -17.37
CA ASN A 174 22.07 -4.63 -18.39
C ASN A 174 22.66 -3.40 -19.06
#